data_AF-A0A6G2PYA5-F1
#
_entry.id   AF-A0A6G2PYA5-F1
#
_cell.length_a   1.000
_cell.length_b   1.000
_cell.length_c   1.000
_cell.angle_alpha   90.00
_cell.angle_beta   90.00
_cell.angle_gamma   90.00
#
_symmetry.space_group_name_H-M   'P 1'
#
loop_
_entity.id
_entity.type
_entity.pdbx_description
1 polymer ?
#
loop_
_entity_poly.entity_id
_entity_poly.type
_entity_poly.pdbx_seq_one_letter_code
_entity_poly.pdbx_strand_id
1 'polypeptide(L)'
;QKVVDRHDILRTAVLWEGLREPVQVVYRRAEIPLREAALEQIEDGDVQGVVDGLLATCGSLMDVTVAPLVHLTVASVPGTSRWVALVQVHHLIQDHT
;
A
#
# COMPACT_ATOMS: atom_id res chain seq x y z
N GLN A 1 -2.67 -1.67 11.27
CA GLN A 1 -2.38 -0.49 12.12
C GLN A 1 -1.30 -0.74 13.18
N LYS A 2 -1.49 -1.61 14.18
CA LYS A 2 -0.53 -1.80 15.29
C LYS A 2 0.95 -2.00 14.90
N VAL A 3 1.22 -2.68 13.79
CA VAL A 3 2.60 -2.88 13.28
C VAL A 3 3.22 -1.54 12.85
N VAL A 4 2.46 -0.70 12.12
CA VAL A 4 2.92 0.65 11.72
C VAL A 4 3.14 1.54 12.93
N ASP A 5 2.24 1.49 13.92
CA ASP A 5 2.41 2.26 15.16
C ASP A 5 3.66 1.85 15.95
N ARG A 6 4.03 0.57 15.90
CA ARG A 6 5.17 0.01 16.61
C ARG A 6 6.52 0.33 15.95
N HIS A 7 6.55 0.48 14.62
CA HIS A 7 7.79 0.55 13.85
C HIS A 7 7.94 1.91 13.16
N ASP A 8 8.88 2.71 13.64
CA ASP A 8 9.19 4.05 13.14
C ASP A 8 9.40 4.07 11.62
N ILE A 9 10.10 3.07 11.07
CA ILE A 9 10.40 2.96 9.65
C ILE A 9 9.13 2.91 8.77
N LEU A 10 8.03 2.35 9.28
CA LEU A 10 6.76 2.27 8.55
C LEU A 10 5.97 3.59 8.60
N ARG A 11 6.41 4.56 9.41
CA ARG A 11 5.83 5.91 9.53
C ARG A 11 6.72 6.96 8.89
N THR A 12 7.69 6.54 8.09
CA THR A 12 8.68 7.42 7.46
C THR A 12 8.18 7.94 6.12
N ALA A 13 8.42 9.23 5.85
CA ALA A 13 8.45 9.81 4.51
C ALA A 13 9.84 10.36 4.19
N VAL A 14 10.11 10.66 2.93
CA VAL A 14 11.32 11.34 2.48
C VAL A 14 10.95 12.72 1.95
N LEU A 15 11.48 13.79 2.56
CA LEU A 15 11.21 15.17 2.18
C LEU A 15 12.49 15.86 1.69
N TRP A 16 12.37 16.72 0.69
CA TRP A 16 13.49 17.49 0.14
C TRP A 16 13.16 18.94 -0.18
N GLU A 17 11.88 19.31 -0.29
CA GLU A 17 11.48 20.68 -0.63
C GLU A 17 11.86 21.68 0.47
N GLY A 18 12.62 22.72 0.10
CA GLY A 18 13.08 23.74 1.05
C GLY A 18 14.16 23.28 2.03
N LEU A 19 14.71 22.07 1.85
CA LEU A 19 15.74 21.50 2.70
C LEU A 19 17.09 21.45 1.96
N ARG A 20 18.18 21.43 2.72
CA ARG A 20 19.54 21.39 2.16
C ARG A 20 19.87 20.04 1.51
N GLU A 21 19.22 18.98 1.96
CA GLU A 21 19.37 17.61 1.49
C GLU A 21 18.08 16.81 1.76
N PRO A 22 17.86 15.66 1.10
CA PRO A 22 16.74 14.78 1.41
C PRO A 22 16.84 14.24 2.84
N VAL A 23 15.74 14.29 3.59
CA VAL A 23 15.69 13.79 4.96
C VAL A 23 14.55 12.78 5.14
N GLN A 24 14.79 11.78 5.98
CA GLN A 24 13.75 10.87 6.43
C GLN A 24 13.02 11.46 7.63
N VAL A 25 11.71 11.60 7.53
CA VAL A 25 10.86 12.16 8.59
C VAL A 25 9.95 11.07 9.14
N VAL A 26 10.11 10.76 10.43
CA VAL A 26 9.27 9.80 11.14
C VAL A 26 8.07 10.51 11.75
N TYR A 27 6.87 10.16 11.31
CA TYR A 27 5.63 10.74 11.81
C TYR A 27 5.22 10.10 13.13
N ARG A 28 4.72 10.89 14.08
CA ARG A 28 4.16 10.36 15.35
C ARG A 28 2.99 9.40 15.15
N ARG A 29 2.24 9.56 14.07
CA ARG A 29 1.16 8.67 13.64
C ARG A 29 1.08 8.72 12.11
N ALA A 30 0.97 7.55 11.49
CA ALA A 30 0.70 7.40 10.07
C ALA A 30 -0.31 6.25 9.92
N GLU A 31 -1.42 6.51 9.24
CA GLU A 31 -2.47 5.51 9.03
C GLU A 31 -2.28 4.84 7.68
N ILE A 32 -2.38 3.51 7.65
CA ILE A 32 -2.30 2.79 6.37
C ILE A 32 -3.56 3.15 5.57
N PRO A 33 -3.44 3.76 4.38
CA PRO A 33 -4.58 3.95 3.52
C PRO A 33 -5.09 2.58 3.06
N LEU A 34 -6.34 2.26 3.41
CA LEU A 34 -7.08 1.12 2.92
C LEU A 34 -7.99 1.58 1.77
N ARG A 35 -7.83 0.97 0.60
CA ARG A 35 -8.69 1.20 -0.55
C ARG A 35 -9.40 -0.09 -0.93
N GLU A 36 -10.69 -0.01 -1.20
CA GLU A 36 -11.41 -1.10 -1.83
C GLU A 36 -11.46 -0.85 -3.34
N ALA A 37 -10.97 -1.80 -4.13
CA ALA A 37 -11.01 -1.73 -5.58
C ALA A 37 -12.34 -2.31 -6.09
N ALA A 38 -13.05 -1.53 -6.90
CA ALA A 38 -14.18 -2.00 -7.67
C ALA A 38 -13.66 -2.65 -8.95
N LEU A 39 -13.67 -3.98 -8.99
CA LEU A 39 -13.31 -4.76 -10.18
C LEU A 39 -14.59 -5.22 -10.88
N GLU A 40 -14.68 -4.95 -12.17
CA GLU A 40 -15.80 -5.39 -13.00
C GLU A 40 -15.43 -6.66 -13.78
N GLN A 41 -16.44 -7.41 -14.21
CA GLN A 41 -16.28 -8.55 -15.13
C GLN A 41 -15.42 -9.71 -14.59
N ILE A 42 -15.39 -9.91 -13.27
CA ILE A 42 -14.76 -11.09 -12.65
C ILE A 42 -15.82 -12.18 -12.43
N GLU A 43 -15.50 -13.42 -12.81
CA GLU A 43 -16.39 -14.58 -12.61
C GLU A 43 -16.51 -14.96 -11.13
N ASP A 44 -17.63 -15.60 -10.75
CA ASP A 44 -17.85 -16.08 -9.40
C ASP A 44 -16.76 -17.07 -8.97
N GLY A 45 -16.11 -16.79 -7.84
CA GLY A 45 -15.02 -17.61 -7.31
C GLY A 45 -13.66 -17.43 -8.00
N ASP A 46 -13.54 -16.56 -9.01
CA ASP A 46 -12.28 -16.34 -9.71
C ASP A 46 -11.31 -15.45 -8.91
N VAL A 47 -10.49 -16.11 -8.10
CA VAL A 47 -9.45 -15.45 -7.29
C VAL A 47 -8.35 -14.85 -8.18
N GLN A 48 -8.00 -15.50 -9.30
CA GLN A 48 -6.90 -15.02 -10.15
C GLN A 48 -7.30 -13.76 -10.91
N GLY A 49 -8.52 -13.70 -11.44
CA GLY A 49 -9.07 -12.48 -12.04
C GLY A 49 -9.08 -11.31 -11.07
N VAL A 50 -9.39 -11.52 -9.78
CA VAL A 50 -9.26 -10.48 -8.75
C VAL A 50 -7.81 -10.04 -8.55
N VAL A 51 -6.86 -10.97 -8.50
CA VAL A 51 -5.42 -10.66 -8.35
C VAL A 51 -4.93 -9.82 -9.53
N ASP A 52 -5.23 -10.25 -10.76
CA ASP A 52 -4.83 -9.55 -11.97
C ASP A 52 -5.48 -8.17 -12.07
N GLY A 53 -6.77 -8.06 -11.71
CA GLY A 53 -7.47 -6.79 -11.65
C GLY A 53 -6.87 -5.82 -10.63
N LEU A 54 -6.50 -6.31 -9.44
CA LEU A 54 -5.80 -5.49 -8.43
C LEU A 54 -4.44 -5.00 -8.93
N LEU A 55 -3.67 -5.86 -9.58
CA LEU A 55 -2.36 -5.52 -10.15
C LEU A 55 -2.48 -4.51 -11.31
N ALA A 56 -3.50 -4.63 -12.15
CA ALA A 56 -3.76 -3.69 -13.23
C ALA A 56 -4.26 -2.31 -12.72
N THR A 57 -5.07 -2.32 -11.67
CA THR A 57 -5.63 -1.09 -11.07
C THR A 57 -4.60 -0.32 -10.27
N CYS A 58 -3.72 -1.02 -9.54
CA CYS A 58 -2.73 -0.40 -8.70
C CYS A 58 -1.46 -0.10 -9.50
N GLY A 59 -1.21 1.19 -9.75
CA GLY A 59 0.04 1.63 -10.35
C GLY A 59 1.27 1.29 -9.49
N SER A 60 2.45 1.25 -10.10
CA SER A 60 3.72 0.94 -9.43
C SER A 60 4.36 2.14 -8.71
N LEU A 61 3.83 3.35 -8.92
CA LEU A 61 4.37 4.58 -8.35
C LEU A 61 3.81 4.84 -6.96
N MET A 62 4.68 5.32 -6.07
CA MET A 62 4.32 5.79 -4.74
C MET A 62 4.98 7.14 -4.50
N ASP A 63 4.20 8.09 -3.99
CA ASP A 63 4.76 9.38 -3.54
C ASP A 63 5.49 9.18 -2.22
N VAL A 64 6.82 9.25 -2.29
CA VAL A 64 7.68 9.02 -1.12
C VAL A 64 7.63 10.16 -0.09
N THR A 65 6.98 11.28 -0.41
CA THR A 65 6.80 12.43 0.50
C THR A 65 5.66 12.24 1.48
N VAL A 66 4.79 11.26 1.26
CA VAL A 66 3.59 10.99 2.06
C VAL A 66 3.74 9.69 2.82
N ALA A 67 3.88 9.77 4.15
CA ALA A 67 3.86 8.59 5.00
C ALA A 67 2.41 8.08 5.22
N PRO A 68 2.20 6.76 5.40
CA PRO A 68 3.21 5.70 5.36
C PRO A 68 3.53 5.25 3.93
N LEU A 69 4.77 4.81 3.68
CA LEU A 69 5.16 4.20 2.39
C LEU A 69 4.68 2.74 2.23
N VAL A 70 3.48 2.48 2.75
CA VAL A 70 2.77 1.21 2.71
C VAL A 70 1.32 1.50 2.35
N HIS A 71 0.85 0.95 1.22
CA HIS A 71 -0.55 1.05 0.80
C HIS A 71 -1.21 -0.33 0.82
N LEU A 72 -2.48 -0.36 1.19
CA LEU A 72 -3.29 -1.57 1.22
C LEU A 72 -4.50 -1.38 0.31
N THR A 73 -4.59 -2.18 -0.76
CA THR A 73 -5.77 -2.25 -1.62
C THR A 73 -6.39 -3.63 -1.50
N VAL A 74 -7.70 -3.71 -1.35
CA VAL A 74 -8.43 -4.98 -1.23
C VAL A 74 -9.55 -5.07 -2.25
N ALA A 75 -9.89 -6.29 -2.64
CA ALA A 75 -11.07 -6.59 -3.45
C ALA A 75 -11.71 -7.90 -2.97
N SER A 76 -13.03 -7.97 -3.02
CA SER A 76 -13.76 -9.20 -2.72
C SER A 76 -13.77 -10.13 -3.93
N VAL A 77 -13.85 -11.44 -3.68
CA VAL A 77 -14.01 -12.44 -4.74
C VAL A 77 -15.51 -12.70 -4.92
N PRO A 78 -16.09 -12.38 -6.11
CA PRO A 78 -17.53 -12.52 -6.36
C PRO A 78 -18.06 -13.92 -6.02
N GLY A 79 -19.30 -13.99 -5.53
CA GLY A 79 -19.94 -15.25 -5.12
C GLY A 79 -19.35 -15.93 -3.88
N THR A 80 -18.38 -15.31 -3.19
CA THR A 80 -17.73 -15.89 -1.99
C THR A 80 -17.61 -14.91 -0.83
N SER A 81 -17.15 -15.38 0.33
CA SER A 81 -16.76 -14.53 1.47
C SER A 81 -15.27 -14.18 1.49
N ARG A 82 -14.53 -14.46 0.41
CA ARG A 82 -13.08 -14.29 0.34
C ARG A 82 -12.72 -12.88 -0.14
N TRP A 83 -11.57 -12.42 0.33
CA TRP A 83 -10.98 -11.15 -0.06
C TRP A 83 -9.53 -11.39 -0.47
N VAL A 84 -9.08 -10.61 -1.45
CA VAL A 84 -7.68 -10.51 -1.85
C VAL A 84 -7.17 -9.14 -1.41
N ALA A 85 -5.95 -9.11 -0.88
CA ALA A 85 -5.27 -7.90 -0.48
C ALA A 85 -3.96 -7.76 -1.25
N LEU A 86 -3.80 -6.63 -1.94
CA LEU A 86 -2.53 -6.18 -2.49
C LEU A 86 -1.86 -5.22 -1.51
N VAL A 87 -0.65 -5.56 -1.09
CA VAL A 87 0.17 -4.73 -0.22
C VAL A 87 1.32 -4.17 -1.04
N GLN A 88 1.39 -2.84 -1.13
CA GLN A 88 2.50 -2.14 -1.78
C GLN A 88 3.40 -1.56 -0.70
N VAL A 89 4.69 -1.87 -0.74
CA VAL A 89 5.70 -1.36 0.18
C VAL A 89 6.82 -0.74 -0.62
N HIS A 90 7.19 0.49 -0.31
CA HIS A 90 8.33 1.12 -0.97
C HIS A 90 9.65 0.55 -0.45
N HIS A 91 10.56 0.16 -1.35
CA HIS A 91 11.87 -0.40 -1.00
C HIS A 91 12.75 0.52 -0.12
N LEU A 92 12.47 1.83 -0.08
CA LEU A 92 13.17 2.75 0.85
C LEU A 92 12.92 2.45 2.33
N ILE A 93 11.84 1.72 2.65
CA ILE A 93 11.50 1.33 4.03
C ILE A 93 11.55 -0.18 4.24
N GLN A 94 12.02 -0.93 3.24
CA GLN A 94 12.11 -2.39 3.26
C GLN A 94 13.24 -2.83 2.32
N ASP A 95 14.26 -3.48 2.87
CA ASP A 95 15.19 -4.24 2.05
C ASP A 95 14.65 -5.65 1.78
N HIS A 96 14.99 -6.19 0.60
CA HIS A 96 14.96 -7.62 0.35
C HIS A 96 16.41 -8.01 0.08
N THR A 97 17.00 -8.75 1.00
CA THR A 97 18.22 -9.55 0.76
C THR A 97 17.86 -10.88 0.11
#